data_AF-A0AAW1HH91-F1
#
_entry.id   AF-A0AAW1HH91-F1
#
_cell.length_a   1.000
_cell.length_b   1.000
_cell.length_c   1.000
_cell.angle_alpha   90.00
_cell.angle_beta   90.00
_cell.angle_gamma   90.00
#
_symmetry.space_group_name_H-M   'P 1'
#
loop_
_entity.id
_entity.type
_entity.pdbx_description
1 polymer ?
#
loop_
_entity_poly.entity_id
_entity_poly.type
_entity_poly.pdbx_seq_one_letter_code
_entity_poly.pdbx_strand_id
1 'polypeptide(L)'
;MNRHRLTLVLLVLVLVPSVRSQICRRFCGDIQLRYPFGSGPGCGDPRFTKYISCNETMLTFTTHTGSYPITNIDYANEILYVSDPSMSTCFCTQPSKGFGLDWDAPFTFQDDTVFALLGCSLDSSPMYKGAFRGNTSDVPQCDDTGTNLCSALYACQPIRQLNVPITTCCVYAPVDLGPTFEMDLQKLQCKAYTATYSFDRQEMNPEAWKFGVALKYKFNVKNEYPIYCINCEKSDGVCAYTGMYDDFTCNCRSGLNTSTDCEFGFYWSSGIMLLPSSKGIWSLISAVLLLFWISF
;
A
#
# COMPACT_ATOMS: atom_id res chain seq x y z
N MET A 1 46.71 26.80 24.91
CA MET A 1 45.24 26.96 25.02
C MET A 1 44.45 26.56 23.76
N ASN A 2 45.07 25.97 22.72
CA ASN A 2 44.43 25.69 21.42
C ASN A 2 43.94 24.25 21.20
N ARG A 3 44.48 23.25 21.92
CA ARG A 3 44.18 21.83 21.64
C ARG A 3 42.77 21.42 22.08
N HIS A 4 42.30 21.91 23.23
CA HIS A 4 40.96 21.63 23.78
C HIS A 4 39.83 22.30 22.98
N ARG A 5 40.06 23.51 22.45
CA ARG A 5 39.08 24.20 21.60
C ARG A 5 38.88 23.48 20.26
N LEU A 6 39.96 22.94 19.68
CA LEU A 6 39.90 22.16 18.45
C LEU A 6 39.14 20.83 18.65
N THR A 7 39.34 20.17 19.80
CA THR A 7 38.59 18.93 20.12
C THR A 7 37.11 19.19 20.33
N LEU A 8 36.77 20.31 20.98
CA LEU A 8 35.38 20.68 21.26
C LEU A 8 34.61 21.08 19.98
N VAL A 9 35.27 21.75 19.02
CA VAL A 9 34.70 22.06 17.71
C VAL A 9 34.49 20.79 16.86
N LEU A 10 35.44 19.84 16.87
CA LEU A 10 35.27 18.56 16.19
C LEU A 10 34.14 17.71 16.82
N LEU A 11 34.00 17.74 18.15
CA LEU A 11 32.95 17.00 18.85
C LEU A 11 31.55 17.55 18.51
N VAL A 12 31.42 18.87 18.36
CA VAL A 12 30.15 19.54 17.96
C VAL A 12 29.77 19.20 16.51
N LEU A 13 30.73 19.04 15.60
CA LEU A 13 30.48 18.64 14.21
C LEU A 13 30.03 17.17 14.07
N VAL A 14 30.49 16.27 14.94
CA VAL A 14 30.04 14.86 14.99
C VAL A 14 28.65 14.71 15.62
N LEU A 15 28.24 15.66 16.46
CA LEU A 15 26.93 15.67 17.12
C LEU A 15 25.82 16.34 16.31
N VAL A 16 26.08 16.84 15.09
CA VAL A 16 25.00 17.32 14.22
C VAL A 16 24.31 16.07 13.66
N PRO A 17 23.09 15.71 14.12
CA PRO A 17 22.35 14.64 13.47
C PRO A 17 22.22 15.02 11.99
N SER A 18 22.55 14.09 11.11
CA SER A 18 22.19 14.20 9.70
C SER A 18 20.67 14.11 9.63
N VAL A 19 19.96 15.21 9.87
CA VAL A 19 18.53 15.31 9.62
C VAL A 19 18.42 15.32 8.10
N ARG A 20 18.34 14.13 7.52
CA ARG A 20 17.92 13.97 6.14
C ARG A 20 16.45 14.38 6.17
N SER A 21 16.17 15.66 5.86
CA SER A 21 14.81 16.10 5.56
C SER A 21 14.37 15.28 4.35
N GLN A 22 13.68 14.17 4.61
CA GLN A 22 13.10 13.35 3.58
C GLN A 22 11.90 14.13 3.07
N ILE A 23 12.06 14.73 1.90
CA ILE A 23 10.94 15.39 1.22
C ILE A 23 9.96 14.29 0.81
N CYS A 24 8.78 14.32 1.42
CA CYS A 24 7.71 13.41 1.10
C CYS A 24 7.20 13.70 -0.31
N ARG A 25 7.16 12.66 -1.14
CA ARG A 25 6.64 12.77 -2.50
C ARG A 25 5.12 12.65 -2.44
N ARG A 26 4.43 13.46 -3.24
CA ARG A 26 2.96 13.39 -3.40
C ARG A 26 2.50 12.40 -4.46
N PHE A 27 3.44 11.81 -5.17
CA PHE A 27 3.15 10.87 -6.23
C PHE A 27 4.11 9.69 -6.13
N CYS A 28 3.60 8.51 -6.44
CA CYS A 28 4.36 7.32 -6.72
C CYS A 28 4.00 6.84 -8.12
N GLY A 29 4.90 7.05 -9.08
CA GLY A 29 4.54 7.03 -10.50
C GLY A 29 3.40 8.02 -10.76
N ASP A 30 2.29 7.51 -11.31
CA ASP A 30 1.11 8.31 -11.65
C ASP A 30 0.07 8.36 -10.52
N ILE A 31 0.28 7.63 -9.42
CA ILE A 31 -0.67 7.57 -8.31
C ILE A 31 -0.40 8.70 -7.33
N GLN A 32 -1.39 9.57 -7.12
CA GLN A 32 -1.33 10.58 -6.07
C GLN A 32 -1.41 9.94 -4.68
N LEU A 33 -0.45 10.29 -3.84
CA LEU A 33 -0.38 9.93 -2.42
C LEU A 33 -0.98 11.06 -1.57
N ARG A 34 -1.92 10.68 -0.71
CA ARG A 34 -2.51 11.50 0.36
C ARG A 34 -2.56 10.65 1.62
N TYR A 35 -2.72 11.30 2.77
CA TYR A 35 -2.92 10.58 4.02
C TYR A 35 -4.03 9.53 3.84
N PRO A 36 -3.79 8.27 4.24
CA PRO A 36 -2.76 7.77 5.15
C PRO A 36 -1.52 7.25 4.42
N PHE A 37 -1.51 7.24 3.09
CA PHE A 37 -0.44 6.68 2.29
C PHE A 37 0.70 7.69 2.11
N GLY A 38 1.92 7.21 2.34
CA GLY A 38 3.13 8.00 2.21
C GLY A 38 4.08 7.43 1.15
N SER A 39 5.01 8.27 0.69
CA SER A 39 6.05 7.84 -0.26
C SER A 39 7.15 6.98 0.36
N GLY A 40 7.08 6.72 1.67
CA GLY A 40 8.08 5.96 2.42
C GLY A 40 8.06 6.30 3.91
N PRO A 41 9.04 5.79 4.68
CA PRO A 41 9.13 6.04 6.12
C PRO A 41 9.13 7.53 6.44
N GLY A 42 8.38 7.91 7.47
CA GLY A 42 8.19 9.32 7.88
C GLY A 42 7.13 10.08 7.09
N CYS A 43 6.52 9.49 6.05
CA CYS A 43 5.44 10.12 5.27
C CYS A 43 4.13 9.35 5.45
N GLY A 44 3.00 10.06 5.48
CA GLY A 44 1.68 9.46 5.69
C GLY A 44 1.46 9.05 7.15
N ASP A 45 0.76 7.94 7.34
CA ASP A 45 0.52 7.34 8.66
C ASP A 45 1.51 6.20 8.94
N PRO A 46 2.18 6.18 10.11
CA PRO A 46 3.16 5.14 10.44
C PRO A 46 2.59 3.72 10.35
N ARG A 47 1.30 3.52 10.64
CA ARG A 47 0.67 2.18 10.62
C ARG A 47 0.55 1.60 9.21
N PHE A 48 0.58 2.43 8.18
CA PHE A 48 0.49 2.00 6.79
C PHE A 48 1.87 1.69 6.18
N THR A 49 2.95 2.16 6.79
CA THR A 49 4.31 2.06 6.22
C THR A 49 4.86 0.63 6.13
N LYS A 50 4.34 -0.29 6.95
CA LYS A 50 4.64 -1.73 6.86
C LYS A 50 4.04 -2.37 5.61
N TYR A 51 2.87 -1.88 5.19
CA TYR A 51 2.07 -2.51 4.13
C TYR A 51 2.21 -1.82 2.78
N ILE A 52 2.59 -0.54 2.77
CA ILE A 52 2.62 0.28 1.55
C ILE A 52 4.02 0.81 1.34
N SER A 53 4.59 0.54 0.17
CA SER A 53 5.90 1.05 -0.22
C SER A 53 5.85 1.64 -1.62
N CYS A 54 6.66 2.68 -1.84
CA CYS A 54 6.81 3.34 -3.14
C CYS A 54 8.25 3.21 -3.63
N ASN A 55 8.44 2.55 -4.78
CA ASN A 55 9.72 2.52 -5.48
C ASN A 55 9.67 3.42 -6.71
N GLU A 56 9.65 4.73 -6.47
CA GLU A 56 9.60 5.85 -7.44
C GLU A 56 8.44 5.84 -8.45
N THR A 57 8.30 4.78 -9.23
CA THR A 57 7.30 4.56 -10.28
C THR A 57 6.18 3.60 -9.86
N MET A 58 6.42 2.73 -8.87
CA MET A 58 5.47 1.67 -8.50
C MET A 58 5.12 1.72 -7.02
N LEU A 59 3.83 1.83 -6.74
CA LEU A 59 3.26 1.70 -5.41
C LEU A 59 2.89 0.23 -5.17
N THR A 60 3.33 -0.33 -4.06
CA THR A 60 3.22 -1.76 -3.76
C THR A 60 2.55 -1.97 -2.40
N PHE A 61 1.56 -2.86 -2.38
CA PHE A 61 0.92 -3.39 -1.18
C PHE A 61 1.56 -4.72 -0.79
N THR A 62 2.01 -4.86 0.45
CA THR A 62 2.71 -6.04 0.95
C THR A 62 1.95 -6.65 2.13
N THR A 63 1.85 -7.98 2.11
CA THR A 63 1.25 -8.82 3.15
C THR A 63 2.16 -10.03 3.39
N HIS A 64 1.79 -10.90 4.32
CA HIS A 64 2.43 -12.21 4.49
C HIS A 64 2.31 -13.14 3.26
N THR A 65 1.31 -12.95 2.38
CA THR A 65 1.13 -13.80 1.19
C THR A 65 1.90 -13.30 -0.04
N GLY A 66 2.31 -12.03 -0.06
CA GLY A 66 3.04 -11.49 -1.21
C GLY A 66 3.17 -9.98 -1.23
N SER A 67 3.68 -9.47 -2.35
CA SER A 67 3.75 -8.04 -2.66
C SER A 67 3.09 -7.81 -4.00
N TYR A 68 2.17 -6.86 -4.02
CA TYR A 68 1.18 -6.69 -5.07
C TYR A 68 1.17 -5.23 -5.53
N PRO A 69 1.26 -4.97 -6.84
CA PRO A 69 1.14 -3.61 -7.35
C PRO A 69 -0.24 -3.02 -7.04
N ILE A 70 -0.23 -1.79 -6.53
CA ILE A 70 -1.42 -0.96 -6.38
C ILE A 70 -1.70 -0.29 -7.72
N THR A 71 -2.91 -0.47 -8.23
CA THR A 71 -3.31 0.06 -9.53
C THR A 71 -4.04 1.39 -9.41
N ASN A 72 -4.79 1.60 -8.32
CA ASN A 72 -5.51 2.84 -8.07
C ASN A 72 -5.85 3.01 -6.58
N ILE A 73 -6.12 4.25 -6.16
CA ILE A 73 -6.62 4.60 -4.82
C ILE A 73 -7.84 5.51 -4.99
N ASP A 74 -8.97 5.06 -4.47
CA ASP A 74 -10.17 5.88 -4.33
C ASP A 74 -10.24 6.44 -2.89
N TYR A 75 -9.83 7.69 -2.74
CA TYR A 75 -9.86 8.40 -1.46
C TYR A 75 -11.27 8.81 -1.01
N ALA A 76 -12.24 8.87 -1.93
CA ALA A 76 -13.61 9.26 -1.58
C ALA A 76 -14.37 8.11 -0.92
N ASN A 77 -14.10 6.88 -1.36
CA ASN A 77 -14.71 5.67 -0.83
C ASN A 77 -13.78 4.85 0.07
N GLU A 78 -12.54 5.32 0.27
CA GLU A 78 -11.51 4.67 1.10
C GLU A 78 -11.15 3.26 0.61
N ILE A 79 -11.03 3.11 -0.71
CA ILE A 79 -10.75 1.84 -1.39
C ILE A 79 -9.37 1.87 -2.05
N LEU A 80 -8.58 0.84 -1.78
CA LEU A 80 -7.30 0.54 -2.40
C LEU A 80 -7.49 -0.60 -3.40
N TYR A 81 -7.15 -0.38 -4.67
CA TYR A 81 -7.23 -1.40 -5.70
C TYR A 81 -5.87 -2.04 -5.93
N VAL A 82 -5.81 -3.36 -5.79
CA VAL A 82 -4.58 -4.15 -5.85
C VAL A 82 -4.71 -5.19 -6.96
N SER A 83 -3.64 -5.38 -7.73
CA SER A 83 -3.56 -6.45 -8.72
C SER A 83 -2.62 -7.54 -8.20
N ASP A 84 -3.12 -8.76 -8.01
CA ASP A 84 -2.25 -9.92 -7.79
C ASP A 84 -1.79 -10.46 -9.15
N PRO A 85 -0.49 -10.40 -9.50
CA PRO A 85 0.01 -10.99 -10.72
C PRO A 85 -0.27 -12.49 -10.82
N SER A 86 -0.49 -13.18 -9.69
CA SER A 86 -0.78 -14.60 -9.60
C SER A 86 -2.23 -15.00 -9.86
N MET A 87 -3.16 -14.06 -9.93
CA MET A 87 -4.56 -14.40 -10.22
C MET A 87 -4.76 -14.73 -11.70
N SER A 88 -5.67 -15.66 -11.97
CA SER A 88 -6.15 -15.93 -13.33
C SER A 88 -7.16 -14.86 -13.73
N THR A 89 -7.05 -14.36 -14.96
CA THR A 89 -7.94 -13.39 -15.58
C THR A 89 -8.34 -13.85 -16.98
N CYS A 90 -9.12 -13.04 -17.70
CA CYS A 90 -9.39 -13.32 -19.12
C CYS A 90 -8.22 -13.02 -20.06
N PHE A 91 -7.11 -12.51 -19.54
CA PHE A 91 -5.91 -12.20 -20.32
C PHE A 91 -4.76 -13.19 -20.07
N CYS A 92 -4.67 -13.75 -18.86
CA CYS A 92 -3.64 -14.70 -18.49
C CYS A 92 -4.15 -15.70 -17.44
N THR A 93 -3.54 -16.87 -17.37
CA THR A 93 -3.80 -17.85 -16.32
C THR A 93 -2.49 -18.33 -15.72
N GLN A 94 -2.44 -18.41 -14.39
CA GLN A 94 -1.28 -18.95 -13.70
C GLN A 94 -1.68 -19.60 -12.38
N PRO A 95 -0.93 -20.62 -11.91
CA PRO A 95 -1.13 -21.17 -10.58
C PRO A 95 -0.92 -20.10 -9.53
N SER A 96 -1.77 -20.10 -8.50
CA SER A 96 -1.66 -19.19 -7.38
C SER A 96 -1.57 -19.96 -6.07
N LYS A 97 -0.96 -19.34 -5.06
CA LYS A 97 -1.03 -19.81 -3.67
C LYS A 97 -2.25 -19.23 -2.95
N GLY A 98 -2.86 -18.20 -3.52
CA GLY A 98 -3.95 -17.44 -2.95
C GLY A 98 -3.52 -16.06 -2.44
N PHE A 99 -4.38 -15.45 -1.64
CA PHE A 99 -4.25 -14.05 -1.20
C PHE A 99 -4.75 -13.92 0.24
N GLY A 100 -4.01 -13.20 1.07
CA GLY A 100 -4.38 -12.98 2.46
C GLY A 100 -3.98 -11.60 2.95
N LEU A 101 -4.68 -11.12 3.97
CA LEU A 101 -4.36 -9.88 4.68
C LEU A 101 -3.68 -10.22 6.01
N ASP A 102 -2.78 -9.38 6.48
CA ASP A 102 -2.24 -9.56 7.84
C ASP A 102 -3.31 -9.21 8.87
N TRP A 103 -3.40 -9.99 9.95
CA TRP A 103 -4.42 -9.82 11.00
C TRP A 103 -4.39 -8.44 11.68
N ASP A 104 -3.23 -7.77 11.67
CA ASP A 104 -2.99 -6.45 12.25
C ASP A 104 -3.12 -5.31 11.23
N ALA A 105 -3.43 -5.64 9.97
CA ALA A 105 -3.47 -4.67 8.89
C ALA A 105 -4.73 -3.79 8.96
N PRO A 106 -4.64 -2.48 8.69
CA PRO A 106 -5.78 -1.56 8.68
C PRO A 106 -6.63 -1.70 7.40
N PHE A 107 -6.74 -2.91 6.85
CA PHE A 107 -7.41 -3.23 5.59
C PHE A 107 -8.43 -4.34 5.76
N THR A 108 -9.53 -4.27 5.02
CA THR A 108 -10.52 -5.34 4.88
C THR A 108 -10.92 -5.47 3.42
N PHE A 109 -11.43 -6.62 3.00
CA PHE A 109 -12.00 -6.73 1.65
C PHE A 109 -13.20 -5.79 1.48
N GLN A 110 -13.33 -5.20 0.29
CA GLN A 110 -14.55 -4.49 -0.09
C GLN A 110 -15.66 -5.51 -0.37
N ASP A 111 -16.88 -5.22 0.08
CA ASP A 111 -18.04 -6.11 -0.03
C ASP A 111 -18.37 -6.54 -1.47
N ASP A 112 -18.08 -5.70 -2.47
CA ASP A 112 -18.33 -6.00 -3.90
C ASP A 112 -17.18 -6.78 -4.57
N THR A 113 -16.10 -7.07 -3.84
CA THR A 113 -15.01 -7.91 -4.39
C THR A 113 -15.45 -9.37 -4.41
N VAL A 114 -15.62 -9.90 -5.61
CA VAL A 114 -15.99 -11.30 -5.83
C VAL A 114 -14.74 -12.12 -6.10
N PHE A 115 -14.60 -13.23 -5.37
CA PHE A 115 -13.56 -14.22 -5.58
C PHE A 115 -14.14 -15.48 -6.21
N ALA A 116 -13.52 -15.98 -7.26
CA ALA A 116 -13.86 -17.25 -7.89
C ALA A 116 -12.66 -18.18 -7.82
N LEU A 117 -12.80 -19.31 -7.13
CA LEU A 117 -11.80 -20.36 -7.03
C LEU A 117 -11.97 -21.32 -8.22
N LEU A 118 -10.86 -21.72 -8.82
CA LEU A 118 -10.82 -22.52 -10.06
C LEU A 118 -10.12 -23.85 -9.83
N GLY A 119 -10.71 -24.94 -10.35
CA GLY A 119 -10.06 -26.25 -10.31
C GLY A 119 -10.05 -26.88 -8.92
N CYS A 120 -11.04 -26.60 -8.08
CA CYS A 120 -11.14 -27.15 -6.74
C CYS A 120 -11.52 -28.64 -6.76
N SER A 121 -10.92 -29.43 -5.86
CA SER A 121 -11.25 -30.85 -5.72
C SER A 121 -12.67 -31.06 -5.19
N LEU A 122 -13.54 -31.73 -5.94
CA LEU A 122 -14.92 -32.02 -5.51
C LEU A 122 -14.97 -32.97 -4.31
N ASP A 123 -14.02 -33.90 -4.20
CA ASP A 123 -14.05 -34.96 -3.19
C ASP A 123 -13.43 -34.53 -1.86
N SER A 124 -12.45 -33.62 -1.91
CA SER A 124 -11.57 -33.35 -0.77
C SER A 124 -11.54 -31.89 -0.35
N SER A 125 -11.91 -30.95 -1.24
CA SER A 125 -11.90 -29.52 -0.91
C SER A 125 -12.90 -29.22 0.21
N PRO A 126 -12.51 -28.43 1.23
CA PRO A 126 -13.45 -27.96 2.24
C PRO A 126 -14.59 -27.12 1.65
N MET A 127 -14.43 -26.55 0.46
CA MET A 127 -15.46 -25.74 -0.19
C MET A 127 -16.74 -26.51 -0.52
N TYR A 128 -16.62 -27.82 -0.78
CA TYR A 128 -17.74 -28.71 -1.10
C TYR A 128 -18.10 -29.69 0.03
N LYS A 129 -17.42 -29.62 1.19
CA LYS A 129 -17.76 -30.42 2.38
C LYS A 129 -19.08 -29.89 2.96
N GLY A 130 -20.19 -30.45 2.49
CA GLY A 130 -21.55 -30.05 2.86
C GLY A 130 -22.55 -30.42 1.76
N ALA A 131 -22.18 -30.13 0.50
CA ALA A 131 -23.00 -30.41 -0.67
C ALA A 131 -23.14 -31.92 -0.96
N PHE A 132 -22.09 -32.71 -0.73
CA PHE A 132 -22.05 -34.12 -1.12
C PHE A 132 -22.49 -35.12 -0.03
N ARG A 133 -22.58 -34.71 1.24
CA ARG A 133 -22.81 -35.66 2.36
C ARG A 133 -24.16 -35.56 3.07
N GLY A 134 -25.05 -34.66 2.67
CA GLY A 134 -26.41 -34.57 3.27
C GLY A 134 -26.42 -34.30 4.78
N ASN A 135 -25.27 -34.01 5.39
CA ASN A 135 -25.14 -33.65 6.80
C ASN A 135 -25.34 -32.14 6.88
N THR A 136 -26.47 -31.73 7.43
CA THR A 136 -26.96 -30.34 7.55
C THR A 136 -26.15 -29.46 8.51
N SER A 137 -24.96 -29.88 8.92
CA SER A 137 -24.10 -29.16 9.87
C SER A 137 -23.01 -28.34 9.18
N ASP A 138 -22.60 -28.70 7.97
CA ASP A 138 -21.60 -27.99 7.19
C ASP A 138 -22.28 -27.28 6.01
N VAL A 139 -22.32 -25.95 6.05
CA VAL A 139 -22.88 -25.11 4.97
C VAL A 139 -21.82 -25.02 3.85
N PRO A 140 -22.14 -25.34 2.59
CA PRO A 140 -21.23 -25.15 1.46
C PRO A 140 -20.76 -23.69 1.42
N GLN A 141 -19.44 -23.48 1.31
CA GLN A 141 -18.88 -22.12 1.16
C GLN A 141 -18.92 -21.63 -0.30
N CYS A 142 -19.27 -22.52 -1.24
CA CYS A 142 -19.54 -22.14 -2.62
C CYS A 142 -20.95 -21.60 -2.77
N ASP A 143 -21.06 -20.43 -3.37
CA ASP A 143 -22.33 -19.83 -3.73
C ASP A 143 -22.83 -20.43 -5.06
N ASP A 144 -23.87 -21.25 -4.99
CA ASP A 144 -24.53 -21.84 -6.16
C ASP A 144 -25.13 -20.75 -7.08
N THR A 145 -25.45 -19.56 -6.57
CA THR A 145 -25.93 -18.43 -7.39
C THR A 145 -24.82 -17.85 -8.28
N GLY A 146 -23.55 -18.10 -7.94
CA GLY A 146 -22.37 -17.73 -8.72
C GLY A 146 -22.12 -18.60 -9.96
N THR A 147 -22.95 -19.60 -10.23
CA THR A 147 -22.80 -20.50 -11.40
C THR A 147 -22.68 -19.75 -12.73
N ASN A 148 -23.39 -18.62 -12.88
CA ASN A 148 -23.32 -17.80 -14.09
C ASN A 148 -21.94 -17.11 -14.25
N LEU A 149 -21.33 -16.70 -13.14
CA LEU A 149 -20.01 -16.07 -13.14
C LEU A 149 -18.92 -17.07 -13.54
N CYS A 150 -18.98 -18.29 -13.00
CA CYS A 150 -18.13 -19.39 -13.43
C CYS A 150 -18.31 -19.69 -14.94
N SER A 151 -19.55 -19.70 -15.42
CA SER A 151 -19.82 -19.89 -16.85
C SER A 151 -19.20 -18.79 -17.72
N ALA A 152 -19.30 -17.53 -17.29
CA ALA A 152 -18.65 -16.42 -17.97
C ALA A 152 -17.12 -16.55 -17.94
N LEU A 153 -16.51 -16.83 -16.78
CA LEU A 153 -15.05 -17.01 -16.66
C LEU A 153 -14.51 -18.09 -17.62
N TYR A 154 -15.21 -19.22 -17.73
CA TYR A 154 -14.81 -20.31 -18.62
C TYR A 154 -15.06 -20.01 -20.10
N ALA A 155 -15.72 -18.90 -20.45
CA ALA A 155 -15.74 -18.40 -21.82
C ALA A 155 -14.37 -17.84 -22.24
N CYS A 156 -13.55 -17.39 -21.30
CA CYS A 156 -12.23 -16.84 -21.56
C CYS A 156 -11.21 -17.94 -21.92
N GLN A 157 -10.45 -17.71 -23.00
CA GLN A 157 -9.44 -18.67 -23.47
C GLN A 157 -8.40 -19.03 -22.40
N PRO A 158 -7.82 -18.08 -21.63
CA PRO A 158 -6.84 -18.43 -20.59
C PRO A 158 -7.41 -19.32 -19.50
N ILE A 159 -8.65 -19.11 -19.06
CA ILE A 159 -9.27 -19.94 -18.02
C ILE A 159 -9.47 -21.38 -18.52
N ARG A 160 -9.89 -21.56 -19.79
CA ARG A 160 -10.04 -22.88 -20.40
C ARG A 160 -8.73 -23.67 -20.47
N GLN A 161 -7.58 -22.99 -20.55
CA GLN A 161 -6.26 -23.63 -20.57
C GLN A 161 -5.88 -24.28 -19.23
N LEU A 162 -6.60 -24.00 -18.13
CA LEU A 162 -6.42 -24.74 -16.88
C LEU A 162 -6.84 -26.22 -16.98
N ASN A 163 -7.60 -26.58 -18.03
CA ASN A 163 -8.08 -27.93 -18.31
C ASN A 163 -8.75 -28.59 -17.09
N VAL A 164 -9.62 -27.82 -16.42
CA VAL A 164 -10.44 -28.27 -15.30
C VAL A 164 -11.92 -28.14 -15.66
N PRO A 165 -12.80 -29.01 -15.13
CA PRO A 165 -14.24 -28.89 -15.37
C PRO A 165 -14.82 -27.63 -14.73
N ILE A 166 -15.79 -26.98 -15.39
CA ILE A 166 -16.51 -25.83 -14.82
C ILE A 166 -17.17 -26.14 -13.47
N THR A 167 -17.58 -27.39 -13.24
CA THR A 167 -18.16 -27.85 -11.97
C THR A 167 -17.21 -27.74 -10.79
N THR A 168 -15.91 -27.57 -11.03
CA THR A 168 -14.89 -27.36 -10.00
C THR A 168 -14.69 -25.89 -9.64
N CYS A 169 -15.42 -24.98 -10.30
CA CYS A 169 -15.42 -23.55 -10.02
C CYS A 169 -16.34 -23.22 -8.85
N CYS A 170 -15.85 -22.41 -7.92
CA CYS A 170 -16.56 -22.03 -6.72
C CYS A 170 -16.49 -20.51 -6.58
N VAL A 171 -17.63 -19.83 -6.73
CA VAL A 171 -17.72 -18.41 -6.35
C VAL A 171 -17.82 -18.36 -4.84
N TYR A 172 -16.85 -17.69 -4.23
CA TYR A 172 -16.71 -17.64 -2.79
C TYR A 172 -17.61 -16.52 -2.25
N ALA A 173 -18.60 -16.90 -1.43
CA ALA A 173 -19.40 -15.92 -0.70
C ALA A 173 -18.54 -15.35 0.44
N PRO A 174 -18.46 -14.01 0.61
CA PRO A 174 -17.52 -13.34 1.53
C PRO A 174 -17.82 -13.56 3.02
N VAL A 175 -18.61 -14.56 3.39
CA VAL A 175 -19.20 -14.69 4.73
C VAL A 175 -18.17 -15.05 5.78
N ASP A 176 -17.05 -15.72 5.47
CA ASP A 176 -16.00 -15.91 6.47
C ASP A 176 -14.70 -16.47 5.85
N LEU A 177 -13.75 -15.61 5.46
CA LEU A 177 -12.35 -16.01 5.18
C LEU A 177 -11.60 -16.48 6.45
N GLY A 178 -12.33 -16.83 7.50
CA GLY A 178 -11.81 -17.18 8.81
C GLY A 178 -11.12 -16.01 9.51
N PRO A 179 -10.63 -16.24 10.74
CA PRO A 179 -10.03 -15.21 11.59
C PRO A 179 -8.71 -14.62 11.03
N THR A 180 -8.16 -15.19 9.95
CA THR A 180 -6.90 -14.75 9.32
C THR A 180 -7.09 -14.01 8.00
N PHE A 181 -8.33 -13.79 7.52
CA PHE A 181 -8.60 -13.11 6.25
C PHE A 181 -7.76 -13.68 5.09
N GLU A 182 -7.68 -15.00 4.99
CA GLU A 182 -6.75 -15.71 4.11
C GLU A 182 -7.47 -16.69 3.19
N MET A 183 -7.30 -16.53 1.89
CA MET A 183 -7.67 -17.50 0.88
C MET A 183 -6.42 -18.32 0.52
N ASP A 184 -6.23 -19.47 1.17
CA ASP A 184 -5.10 -20.38 0.91
C ASP A 184 -5.54 -21.49 -0.06
N LEU A 185 -5.12 -21.39 -1.33
CA LEU A 185 -5.57 -22.35 -2.36
C LEU A 185 -5.06 -23.77 -2.14
N GLN A 186 -3.96 -23.96 -1.41
CA GLN A 186 -3.45 -25.30 -1.10
C GLN A 186 -4.34 -25.97 -0.06
N LYS A 187 -4.70 -25.26 1.02
CA LYS A 187 -5.66 -25.75 2.02
C LYS A 187 -7.05 -25.96 1.42
N LEU A 188 -7.47 -25.07 0.53
CA LEU A 188 -8.73 -25.16 -0.21
C LEU A 188 -8.70 -26.21 -1.33
N GLN A 189 -7.52 -26.73 -1.69
CA GLN A 189 -7.31 -27.70 -2.76
C GLN A 189 -7.87 -27.24 -4.11
N CYS A 190 -7.56 -25.99 -4.46
CA CYS A 190 -7.87 -25.35 -5.73
C CYS A 190 -6.58 -25.02 -6.48
N LYS A 191 -6.64 -24.89 -7.81
CA LYS A 191 -5.44 -24.67 -8.65
C LYS A 191 -5.12 -23.20 -8.86
N ALA A 192 -6.15 -22.38 -8.98
CA ALA A 192 -6.05 -20.95 -9.25
C ALA A 192 -7.26 -20.23 -8.67
N TYR A 193 -7.20 -18.90 -8.68
CA TYR A 193 -8.35 -18.05 -8.34
C TYR A 193 -8.41 -16.84 -9.24
N THR A 194 -9.56 -16.20 -9.25
CA THR A 194 -9.84 -14.92 -9.88
C THR A 194 -10.47 -13.99 -8.86
N ALA A 195 -10.15 -12.69 -8.94
CA ALA A 195 -10.81 -11.66 -8.15
C ALA A 195 -11.29 -10.52 -9.06
N THR A 196 -12.50 -10.04 -8.83
CA THR A 196 -13.12 -8.95 -9.58
C THR A 196 -13.80 -7.98 -8.63
N TYR A 197 -13.58 -6.69 -8.79
CA TYR A 197 -14.23 -5.65 -7.97
C TYR A 197 -15.30 -4.85 -8.72
N SER A 198 -15.45 -5.05 -10.03
CA SER A 198 -16.53 -4.47 -10.83
C SER A 198 -16.77 -5.28 -12.10
N PHE A 199 -18.04 -5.47 -12.44
CA PHE A 199 -18.48 -6.04 -13.71
C PHE A 199 -18.81 -4.98 -14.77
N ASP A 200 -18.74 -3.69 -14.43
CA ASP A 200 -19.09 -2.55 -15.31
C ASP A 200 -20.48 -2.73 -16.00
N ARG A 201 -21.44 -3.32 -15.28
CA ARG A 201 -22.80 -3.70 -15.75
C ARG A 201 -22.84 -4.75 -16.87
N GLN A 202 -21.75 -5.50 -17.06
CA GLN A 202 -21.61 -6.55 -18.05
C GLN A 202 -21.19 -7.89 -17.42
N GLU A 203 -22.00 -8.40 -16.49
CA GLU A 203 -21.76 -9.67 -15.78
C GLU A 203 -21.60 -10.90 -16.70
N MET A 204 -22.05 -10.81 -17.96
CA MET A 204 -21.91 -11.89 -18.94
C MET A 204 -20.74 -11.69 -19.92
N ASN A 205 -20.03 -10.56 -19.85
CA ASN A 205 -18.88 -10.25 -20.70
C ASN A 205 -17.60 -10.13 -19.86
N PRO A 206 -16.88 -11.24 -19.63
CA PRO A 206 -15.74 -11.27 -18.73
C PRO A 206 -14.51 -10.49 -19.22
N GLU A 207 -14.46 -10.12 -20.50
CA GLU A 207 -13.41 -9.23 -21.04
C GLU A 207 -13.60 -7.77 -20.61
N ALA A 208 -14.81 -7.37 -20.21
CA ALA A 208 -15.12 -6.03 -19.72
C ALA A 208 -14.97 -5.89 -18.20
N TRP A 209 -14.65 -6.96 -17.48
CA TRP A 209 -14.56 -6.93 -16.03
C TRP A 209 -13.28 -6.25 -15.55
N LYS A 210 -13.37 -5.67 -14.35
CA LYS A 210 -12.20 -5.15 -13.65
C LYS A 210 -11.67 -6.20 -12.69
N PHE A 211 -10.59 -6.84 -13.11
CA PHE A 211 -9.86 -7.82 -12.31
C PHE A 211 -8.97 -7.14 -11.26
N GLY A 212 -8.93 -7.71 -10.08
CA GLY A 212 -8.16 -7.22 -8.94
C GLY A 212 -8.91 -7.41 -7.62
N VAL A 213 -8.22 -7.05 -6.54
CA VAL A 213 -8.74 -7.08 -5.18
C VAL A 213 -8.96 -5.65 -4.73
N ALA A 214 -10.19 -5.31 -4.33
CA ALA A 214 -10.49 -4.03 -3.71
C ALA A 214 -10.49 -4.16 -2.19
N LEU A 215 -9.73 -3.29 -1.54
CA LEU A 215 -9.53 -3.29 -0.09
C LEU A 215 -10.03 -1.97 0.49
N LYS A 216 -10.97 -2.04 1.43
CA LYS A 216 -11.31 -0.89 2.28
C LYS A 216 -10.18 -0.67 3.28
N TYR A 217 -9.79 0.58 3.50
CA TYR A 217 -8.82 0.95 4.52
C TYR A 217 -9.42 1.88 5.57
N LYS A 218 -8.86 1.85 6.79
CA LYS A 218 -9.30 2.71 7.89
C LYS A 218 -8.15 3.44 8.57
N PHE A 219 -8.34 4.73 8.84
CA PHE A 219 -7.31 5.54 9.50
C PHE A 219 -7.36 5.39 11.02
N ASN A 220 -8.53 5.29 11.62
CA ASN A 220 -8.66 5.10 13.07
C ASN A 220 -9.98 4.39 13.37
N VAL A 221 -10.26 4.14 14.64
CA VAL A 221 -11.48 3.43 15.08
C VAL A 221 -12.75 4.08 14.53
N LYS A 222 -12.77 5.40 14.39
CA LYS A 222 -13.91 6.18 13.87
C LYS A 222 -13.79 6.51 12.38
N ASN A 223 -12.70 6.11 11.75
CA ASN A 223 -12.32 6.49 10.41
C ASN A 223 -12.32 8.02 10.15
N GLU A 224 -12.03 8.82 11.18
CA GLU A 224 -12.02 10.28 11.08
C GLU A 224 -10.71 10.77 10.46
N TYR A 225 -10.79 11.53 9.38
CA TYR A 225 -9.60 12.12 8.75
C TYR A 225 -8.97 13.18 9.67
N PRO A 226 -7.67 13.11 10.01
CA PRO A 226 -7.09 14.01 10.99
C PRO A 226 -7.02 15.46 10.50
N ILE A 227 -7.57 16.40 11.30
CA ILE A 227 -7.68 17.83 10.96
C ILE A 227 -6.31 18.45 10.62
N TYR A 228 -5.26 18.05 11.33
CA TYR A 228 -3.90 18.54 11.08
C TYR A 228 -3.36 18.09 9.71
N CYS A 229 -3.68 16.87 9.24
CA CYS A 229 -3.36 16.45 7.87
C CYS A 229 -4.18 17.26 6.85
N ILE A 230 -5.46 17.54 7.13
CA ILE A 230 -6.31 18.35 6.23
C ILE A 230 -5.68 19.73 6.00
N ASN A 231 -5.27 20.40 7.07
CA ASN A 231 -4.67 21.74 6.97
C ASN A 231 -3.33 21.70 6.23
N CYS A 232 -2.50 20.71 6.55
CA CYS A 232 -1.23 20.50 5.87
C CYS A 232 -1.42 20.30 4.36
N GLU A 233 -2.29 19.39 3.94
CA GLU A 233 -2.51 19.09 2.52
C GLU A 233 -3.19 20.25 1.77
N LYS A 234 -4.10 21.00 2.43
CA LYS A 234 -4.69 22.24 1.88
C LYS A 234 -3.63 23.30 1.59
N SER A 235 -2.59 23.37 2.42
CA SER A 235 -1.47 24.30 2.26
C SER A 235 -0.38 23.81 1.29
N ASP A 236 -0.65 22.79 0.47
CA ASP A 236 0.35 22.19 -0.42
C ASP A 236 1.48 21.49 0.38
N GLY A 237 1.16 20.92 1.53
CA GLY A 237 2.03 20.07 2.34
C GLY A 237 1.75 18.57 2.14
N VAL A 238 2.60 17.72 2.71
CA VAL A 238 2.36 16.28 2.83
C VAL A 238 2.28 15.91 4.30
N CYS A 239 1.21 15.21 4.70
CA CYS A 239 1.09 14.71 6.06
C CYS A 239 2.21 13.70 6.32
N ALA A 240 2.95 13.89 7.40
CA ALA A 240 4.17 13.14 7.72
C ALA A 240 4.27 12.96 9.24
N TYR A 241 5.25 12.18 9.67
CA TYR A 241 5.55 11.94 11.08
C TYR A 241 7.05 11.90 11.32
N THR A 242 7.47 12.24 12.54
CA THR A 242 8.89 12.28 12.92
C THR A 242 9.11 12.02 14.41
N GLY A 243 10.36 11.80 14.80
CA GLY A 243 10.72 11.51 16.19
C GLY A 243 10.51 10.05 16.58
N MET A 244 10.68 9.74 17.87
CA MET A 244 10.55 8.38 18.40
C MET A 244 9.10 7.96 18.69
N TYR A 245 8.18 8.92 18.69
CA TYR A 245 6.77 8.70 19.02
C TYR A 245 5.86 8.91 17.80
N ASP A 246 6.45 9.00 16.60
CA ASP A 246 5.74 9.27 15.35
C ASP A 246 4.83 10.50 15.43
N ASP A 247 5.37 11.58 15.99
CA ASP A 247 4.66 12.85 16.13
C ASP A 247 4.37 13.45 14.77
N PHE A 248 3.17 14.00 14.61
CA PHE A 248 2.76 14.65 13.36
C PHE A 248 3.73 15.77 12.95
N THR A 249 4.04 15.80 11.67
CA THR A 249 4.70 16.94 11.02
C THR A 249 4.11 17.17 9.64
N CYS A 250 4.01 18.43 9.24
CA CYS A 250 3.67 18.81 7.88
C CYS A 250 4.95 19.01 7.07
N ASN A 251 5.18 18.14 6.08
CA ASN A 251 6.35 18.23 5.20
C ASN A 251 6.04 19.17 4.02
N CYS A 252 6.67 20.33 4.00
CA CYS A 252 6.42 21.35 2.99
C CYS A 252 7.38 21.29 1.82
N ARG A 253 6.91 21.71 0.64
CA ARG A 253 7.73 21.76 -0.58
C ARG A 253 8.95 22.69 -0.47
N SER A 254 8.90 23.66 0.44
CA SER A 254 10.03 24.52 0.81
C SER A 254 11.19 23.78 1.48
N GLY A 255 11.01 22.51 1.84
CA GLY A 255 11.97 21.70 2.58
C GLY A 255 11.91 21.90 4.09
N LEU A 256 10.96 22.72 4.57
CA LEU A 256 10.70 22.97 5.98
C LEU A 256 9.61 22.04 6.50
N ASN A 257 9.85 21.47 7.68
CA ASN A 257 8.84 20.73 8.43
C ASN A 257 8.14 21.68 9.40
N THR A 258 6.82 21.68 9.44
CA THR A 258 6.02 22.49 10.36
C THR A 258 5.10 21.61 11.21
N SER A 259 4.42 22.20 12.20
CA SER A 259 3.48 21.50 13.09
C SER A 259 2.00 21.71 12.73
N THR A 260 1.69 22.46 11.67
CA THR A 260 0.30 22.76 11.27
C THR A 260 0.12 22.71 9.75
N ASP A 261 0.83 23.58 9.02
CA ASP A 261 0.64 23.87 7.60
C ASP A 261 1.91 24.52 6.99
N CYS A 262 1.90 24.72 5.69
CA CYS A 262 2.98 25.32 4.91
C CYS A 262 2.82 26.81 4.64
N GLU A 263 1.87 27.49 5.28
CA GLU A 263 1.65 28.93 5.09
C GLU A 263 2.75 29.77 5.75
N PHE A 264 3.39 29.24 6.79
CA PHE A 264 4.48 29.89 7.52
C PHE A 264 5.69 30.27 6.64
N GLY A 265 5.90 29.60 5.50
CA GLY A 265 7.01 29.88 4.57
C GLY A 265 6.86 31.20 3.79
N PHE A 266 5.65 31.74 3.66
CA PHE A 266 5.43 32.96 2.87
C PHE A 266 5.83 34.24 3.63
N TYR A 267 5.58 34.31 4.93
CA TYR A 267 5.83 35.53 5.73
C TYR A 267 7.33 35.82 6.00
N TRP A 268 8.20 34.81 5.93
CA TRP A 268 9.64 34.97 6.19
C TRP A 268 10.52 34.89 4.93
N SER A 269 9.91 34.82 3.74
CA SER A 269 10.63 34.78 2.45
C SER A 269 11.34 36.10 2.08
N SER A 270 11.24 37.15 2.92
CA SER A 270 12.12 38.32 2.87
C SER A 270 13.46 38.14 3.63
N GLY A 271 13.67 36.98 4.26
CA GLY A 271 14.93 36.61 4.90
C GLY A 271 15.83 35.83 3.95
N ILE A 272 17.04 36.35 3.71
CA ILE A 272 18.08 35.80 2.83
C ILE A 272 18.23 34.27 3.02
N MET A 273 17.87 33.52 2.00
CA MET A 273 18.10 32.07 1.94
C MET A 273 19.59 31.81 1.69
N LEU A 274 20.36 31.54 2.75
CA LEU A 274 21.67 30.92 2.61
C LEU A 274 21.44 29.45 2.24
N LEU A 275 21.52 29.12 0.95
CA LEU A 275 21.64 27.74 0.49
C LEU A 275 22.80 27.06 1.26
N PRO A 276 22.60 25.87 1.86
CA PRO A 276 23.72 25.05 2.26
C PRO A 276 24.32 24.44 0.98
N SER A 277 25.07 25.25 0.25
CA SER A 277 25.98 24.74 -0.77
C SER A 277 27.02 23.92 -0.03
N SER A 278 26.96 22.60 -0.16
CA SER A 278 27.99 21.70 0.37
C SER A 278 29.39 22.09 -0.14
N LYS A 279 29.49 22.80 -1.27
CA LYS A 279 30.75 23.36 -1.78
C LYS A 279 31.19 24.65 -1.07
N GLY A 280 30.25 25.45 -0.57
CA GLY A 280 30.53 26.67 0.18
C GLY A 280 31.10 26.42 1.58
N ILE A 281 30.60 25.38 2.26
CA ILE A 281 31.08 24.99 3.59
C ILE A 281 32.53 24.48 3.51
N TRP A 282 32.87 23.68 2.48
CA TRP A 282 34.25 23.24 2.24
C TRP A 282 35.18 24.40 1.85
N SER A 283 34.70 25.37 1.10
CA SER A 283 35.48 26.57 0.72
C SER A 283 35.75 27.47 1.94
N LEU A 284 34.79 27.64 2.84
CA LEU A 284 34.96 28.39 4.09
C LEU A 284 35.90 27.66 5.06
N ILE A 285 35.80 26.32 5.18
CA ILE A 285 36.71 25.50 5.98
C ILE A 285 38.15 25.61 5.43
N SER A 286 38.32 25.57 4.11
CA SER A 286 39.64 25.70 3.48
C SER A 286 40.24 27.11 3.65
N ALA A 287 39.41 28.16 3.60
CA ALA A 287 39.86 29.53 3.83
C ALA A 287 40.25 29.79 5.29
N VAL A 288 39.52 29.23 6.25
CA VAL A 288 39.84 29.32 7.69
C VAL A 288 41.11 28.53 8.03
N LEU A 289 41.32 27.36 7.40
CA LEU A 289 42.56 26.59 7.53
C LEU A 289 43.77 27.32 6.91
N LEU A 290 43.59 28.00 5.77
CA LEU A 290 44.64 28.80 5.12
C LEU A 290 45.03 30.03 5.94
N LEU A 291 44.06 30.77 6.49
CA LEU A 291 44.32 31.93 7.35
C LEU A 291 45.04 31.55 8.66
N PHE A 292 44.78 30.35 9.18
CA PHE A 292 45.50 29.80 10.34
C PHE A 292 46.93 29.35 10.00
N TRP A 293 47.17 28.84 8.78
CA TRP A 293 48.51 28.43 8.32
C TRP A 293 49.44 29.63 8.09
N ILE A 294 48.89 30.79 7.72
CA ILE A 294 49.64 32.04 7.52
C ILE A 294 49.99 32.73 8.86
N SER A 295 49.32 32.36 9.95
CA SER A 295 49.47 32.98 11.26
C SER A 295 50.40 32.20 12.22
N PHE A 296 51.15 31.21 11.72
CA PHE A 296 52.13 30.42 12.46
C PHE A 296 53.46 30.30 11.70
#